data_AF-A0A6G9SIE9-F1
#
_entry.id   AF-A0A6G9SIE9-F1
#
_cell.length_a   1.000
_cell.length_b   1.000
_cell.length_c   1.000
_cell.angle_alpha   90.00
_cell.angle_beta   90.00
_cell.angle_gamma   90.00
#
_symmetry.space_group_name_H-M   'P 1'
#
loop_
_entity.id
_entity.type
_entity.pdbx_description
1 polymer ?
#
loop_
_entity_poly.entity_id
_entity_poly.type
_entity_poly.pdbx_seq_one_letter_code
_entity_poly.pdbx_strand_id
1 'polypeptide(L)'
;MALEQVKAFYDLLMSEPTIYDQYQNKCCSRGFFGSCHWDKSKIVRFAATHGYNFNENELDQVWFETESNYADESLNLAKSGNFS
;
A
#
# COMPACT_ATOMS: atom_id res chain seq x y z
N MET A 1 -13.05 10.36 2.84
CA MET A 1 -14.17 9.51 2.37
C MET A 1 -13.70 8.35 1.48
N ALA A 2 -12.70 8.49 0.60
CA ALA A 2 -12.20 7.33 -0.17
C ALA A 2 -11.00 6.57 0.46
N LEU A 3 -10.27 7.15 1.43
CA LEU A 3 -9.29 6.41 2.25
C LEU A 3 -9.90 5.22 3.02
N GLU A 4 -11.14 5.34 3.49
CA GLU A 4 -11.87 4.22 4.11
C GLU A 4 -12.19 3.12 3.10
N GLN A 5 -12.41 3.47 1.83
CA GLN A 5 -12.62 2.48 0.78
C GLN A 5 -11.34 1.71 0.45
N VAL A 6 -10.17 2.37 0.48
CA VAL A 6 -8.88 1.68 0.34
C VAL A 6 -8.68 0.67 1.48
N LYS A 7 -8.98 1.06 2.72
CA LYS A 7 -8.91 0.16 3.88
C LYS A 7 -9.89 -1.01 3.78
N ALA A 8 -11.15 -0.75 3.40
CA ALA A 8 -12.16 -1.78 3.23
C ALA A 8 -11.81 -2.76 2.09
N PHE A 9 -11.21 -2.26 1.01
CA PHE A 9 -10.69 -3.10 -0.07
C PHE A 9 -9.52 -3.98 0.42
N TYR A 10 -8.63 -3.44 1.26
CA TYR A 10 -7.56 -4.23 1.86
C TYR A 10 -8.08 -5.34 2.79
N ASP A 11 -9.10 -5.03 3.59
CA ASP A 11 -9.75 -6.01 4.47
C ASP A 11 -10.38 -7.15 3.65
N LEU A 12 -11.02 -6.83 2.52
CA LEU A 12 -11.52 -7.82 1.57
C LEU A 12 -10.39 -8.70 1.01
N LEU A 13 -9.26 -8.10 0.60
CA LEU A 13 -8.10 -8.85 0.11
C LEU A 13 -7.54 -9.82 1.18
N MET A 14 -7.53 -9.40 2.45
CA MET A 14 -7.04 -10.24 3.55
C MET A 14 -8.05 -11.33 3.95
N SER A 15 -9.34 -11.04 3.85
CA SER A 15 -10.40 -11.97 4.21
C SER A 15 -10.63 -13.03 3.13
N GLU A 16 -10.42 -12.70 1.85
CA GLU A 16 -10.69 -13.57 0.71
C GLU A 16 -9.39 -13.95 -0.04
N PRO A 17 -8.80 -15.13 0.25
CA PRO A 17 -7.53 -15.54 -0.37
C PRO A 17 -7.64 -15.73 -1.89
N THR A 18 -8.82 -16.06 -2.40
CA THR A 18 -9.07 -16.21 -3.84
C THR A 18 -9.01 -14.86 -4.57
N ILE A 19 -9.49 -13.79 -3.94
CA ILE A 19 -9.40 -12.43 -4.48
C ILE A 19 -7.96 -11.95 -4.41
N TYR A 20 -7.26 -12.26 -3.31
CA TYR A 20 -5.83 -11.96 -3.17
C TYR A 20 -4.97 -12.60 -4.26
N ASP A 21 -5.24 -13.86 -4.63
CA ASP A 21 -4.51 -14.54 -5.71
C ASP A 21 -4.73 -13.85 -7.06
N GLN A 22 -5.97 -13.48 -7.38
CA GLN A 22 -6.28 -12.72 -8.60
C GLN A 22 -5.64 -11.33 -8.58
N TYR A 23 -5.69 -10.66 -7.43
CA TYR A 23 -5.06 -9.38 -7.20
C TYR A 23 -3.55 -9.47 -7.45
N GLN A 24 -2.89 -10.47 -6.87
CA GLN A 24 -1.47 -10.73 -7.09
C GLN A 24 -1.21 -11.02 -8.58
N ASN A 25 -1.92 -11.94 -9.20
CA ASN A 25 -1.65 -12.33 -10.59
C ASN A 25 -1.89 -11.18 -11.60
N LYS A 26 -2.89 -10.31 -11.34
CA LYS A 26 -3.20 -9.17 -12.23
C LYS A 26 -2.37 -7.92 -11.95
N CYS A 27 -2.09 -7.63 -10.69
CA CYS A 27 -1.46 -6.38 -10.28
C CYS A 27 0.05 -6.52 -10.04
N CYS A 28 0.53 -7.71 -9.70
CA CYS A 28 1.96 -8.03 -9.61
C CYS A 28 2.46 -8.47 -10.99
N SER A 29 3.19 -7.58 -11.67
CA SER A 29 3.98 -8.03 -12.82
C SER A 29 5.29 -8.60 -12.28
N ARG A 30 5.47 -9.92 -12.36
CA ARG A 30 6.76 -10.56 -12.05
C ARG A 30 7.80 -10.12 -13.07
N GLY A 31 8.67 -9.21 -12.67
CA GLY A 31 9.86 -8.87 -13.44
C GLY A 31 10.86 -10.03 -13.48
N PHE A 32 11.77 -9.98 -14.45
CA PHE A 32 12.78 -11.01 -14.74
C PHE A 32 13.73 -11.35 -13.56
N PHE A 33 13.74 -10.53 -12.50
CA PHE A 33 14.57 -10.70 -11.30
C PHE A 33 13.78 -11.07 -10.02
N GLY A 34 12.53 -11.50 -10.15
CA GLY A 34 11.70 -11.83 -8.98
C GLY A 34 11.15 -10.60 -8.24
N SER A 35 11.44 -9.39 -8.73
CA SER A 35 10.81 -8.16 -8.26
C SER A 35 9.35 -8.12 -8.73
N CYS A 36 8.43 -8.08 -7.77
CA CYS A 36 7.02 -7.87 -8.01
C CYS A 36 6.77 -6.37 -8.19
N HIS A 37 6.56 -5.91 -9.43
CA HIS A 37 6.25 -4.51 -9.68
C HIS A 37 4.74 -4.33 -9.58
N TRP A 38 4.31 -3.71 -8.48
CA TRP A 38 2.92 -3.41 -8.19
C TRP A 38 2.49 -2.17 -8.97
N ASP A 39 1.51 -2.35 -9.85
CA ASP A 39 1.05 -1.30 -10.76
C ASP A 39 -0.20 -0.61 -10.18
N LYS A 40 -0.05 0.59 -9.61
CA LYS A 40 -1.11 1.30 -8.86
C LYS A 40 -2.38 1.49 -9.67
N SER A 41 -2.24 1.81 -10.96
CA SER A 41 -3.35 1.91 -11.91
C SER A 41 -4.14 0.61 -12.06
N LYS A 42 -3.46 -0.55 -12.06
CA LYS A 42 -4.13 -1.87 -12.11
C LYS A 42 -4.87 -2.17 -10.81
N ILE A 43 -4.29 -1.77 -9.68
CA ILE A 43 -4.87 -1.96 -8.35
C ILE A 43 -6.17 -1.16 -8.21
N VAL A 44 -6.14 0.12 -8.59
CA VAL A 44 -7.34 0.99 -8.63
C VAL A 44 -8.42 0.43 -9.55
N ARG A 45 -8.04 -0.02 -10.76
CA ARG A 45 -8.98 -0.66 -11.68
C ARG A 45 -9.58 -1.94 -11.11
N PHE A 46 -8.77 -2.76 -10.44
CA PHE A 46 -9.24 -3.99 -9.81
C PHE A 46 -10.22 -3.67 -8.68
N ALA A 47 -9.90 -2.72 -7.81
CA ALA A 47 -10.81 -2.27 -6.76
C ALA A 47 -12.14 -1.75 -7.32
N ALA A 48 -12.10 -1.00 -8.43
CA ALA A 48 -13.29 -0.54 -9.14
C ALA A 48 -14.17 -1.69 -9.64
N THR A 49 -13.58 -2.82 -10.06
CA THR A 49 -14.36 -4.01 -10.45
C THR A 49 -15.07 -4.69 -9.28
N HIS A 50 -14.61 -4.47 -8.05
CA HIS A 50 -15.22 -4.96 -6.81
C HIS A 50 -16.16 -3.93 -6.15
N GLY A 51 -16.37 -2.77 -6.76
CA GLY A 51 -17.27 -1.72 -6.26
C GLY A 51 -16.61 -0.66 -5.36
N TYR A 52 -15.29 -0.67 -5.23
CA TYR A 52 -14.53 0.36 -4.51
C TYR A 52 -14.01 1.41 -5.47
N ASN A 53 -14.19 2.69 -5.16
CA ASN A 53 -13.80 3.78 -6.03
C ASN A 53 -12.82 4.71 -5.32
N PHE A 54 -11.53 4.55 -5.61
CA PHE A 54 -10.44 5.37 -5.09
C PHE A 54 -9.37 5.55 -6.18
N ASN A 55 -8.56 6.61 -6.08
CA ASN A 55 -7.52 6.92 -7.06
C ASN A 55 -6.12 6.47 -6.60
N GLU A 56 -5.15 6.53 -7.51
CA GLU A 56 -3.76 6.14 -7.23
C GLU A 56 -3.14 6.97 -6.11
N ASN A 57 -3.46 8.27 -6.04
CA ASN A 57 -3.03 9.13 -4.93
C ASN A 57 -3.54 8.60 -3.59
N GLU A 58 -4.79 8.17 -3.52
CA GLU A 58 -5.41 7.71 -2.27
C GLU A 58 -4.84 6.36 -1.83
N LEU A 59 -4.55 5.50 -2.80
CA LEU A 59 -3.82 4.26 -2.57
C LEU A 59 -2.40 4.56 -2.05
N ASP A 60 -1.73 5.55 -2.63
CA ASP A 60 -0.39 6.00 -2.21
C ASP A 60 -0.39 6.49 -0.76
N GLN A 61 -1.41 7.26 -0.36
CA GLN A 61 -1.49 7.77 1.02
C GLN A 61 -1.62 6.65 2.06
N VAL A 62 -2.33 5.57 1.72
CA VAL A 62 -2.58 4.47 2.66
C VAL A 62 -1.44 3.45 2.66
N TRP A 63 -0.88 3.13 1.49
CA TRP A 63 0.17 2.11 1.38
C TRP A 63 1.59 2.64 1.46
N PHE A 64 1.85 3.89 1.04
CA PHE A 64 3.21 4.41 0.88
C PHE A 64 3.49 5.67 1.72
N GLU A 65 2.51 6.55 2.00
CA GLU A 65 2.77 7.72 2.87
C GLU A 65 2.94 7.36 4.37
N THR A 66 2.62 6.13 4.78
CA THR A 66 2.88 5.69 6.17
C THR A 66 4.38 5.60 6.48
N GLU A 67 5.27 5.52 5.48
CA GLU A 67 6.73 5.52 5.72
C GLU A 67 7.33 6.91 5.96
N SER A 68 6.70 7.99 5.49
CA SER A 68 7.24 9.35 5.59
C SER A 68 7.24 9.94 6.99
N ASN A 69 6.44 9.42 7.93
CA ASN A 69 6.41 9.91 9.32
C ASN A 69 7.34 9.14 10.27
N TYR A 70 7.91 8.01 9.88
CA TYR A 70 8.86 7.27 10.73
C TYR A 70 10.30 7.79 10.61
N ALA A 71 10.62 8.59 9.59
CA ALA A 71 11.96 9.15 9.40
C ALA A 71 12.24 10.40 10.27
N ASP A 72 11.21 11.12 10.74
CA ASP A 72 11.40 12.34 11.55
C ASP A 72 11.56 12.06 13.06
N GLU A 73 10.93 10.99 13.58
CA GLU A 73 11.07 10.63 15.01
C GLU A 73 12.37 9.89 15.34
N SER A 74 13.02 9.22 14.38
CA SER A 74 14.30 8.52 14.64
C SER A 74 15.53 9.45 14.67
N LEU A 75 15.43 10.67 14.12
CA LEU A 75 16.54 11.64 14.12
C LEU A 75 16.65 12.44 15.42
N ASN A 76 15.61 12.48 16.25
CA ASN A 76 15.63 13.19 17.54
C ASN A 76 16.08 12.33 18.73
N LEU A 77 16.16 11.00 18.58
CA LEU A 77 16.65 10.12 19.66
C LEU A 77 18.18 10.00 19.72
N ALA A 78 18.90 10.42 18.66
CA ALA A 78 20.36 10.39 18.60
C ALA A 78 21.06 11.62 19.21
N LYS A 79 20.32 12.58 19.80
CA LYS A 79 20.89 13.81 20.40
C LYS A 79 20.80 13.86 21.94
N SER A 80 20.94 12.72 22.60
CA SER A 80 21.24 12.68 24.05
C SER A 80 22.42 11.76 24.34
N GLY A 81 23.51 11.94 23.57
CA GLY A 81 24.84 11.50 23.98
C GLY A 81 25.38 12.52 24.98
N ASN A 82 25.00 12.37 26.25
CA ASN A 82 25.51 13.17 27.35
C ASN A 82 27.00 12.86 27.51
N PHE A 83 27.86 13.76 27.03
CA PHE A 83 29.28 13.77 27.32
C PHE A 83 29.47 14.55 28.62
N SER A 84 29.75 13.87 29.74
CA SER A 84 30.43 14.40 30.92
C SER A 84 30.91 13.25 31.79
#